data_AF-A0A7Y5U3I9-F1
#
_entry.id   AF-A0A7Y5U3I9-F1
#
_cell.length_a   1.000
_cell.length_b   1.000
_cell.length_c   1.000
_cell.angle_alpha   90.00
_cell.angle_beta   90.00
_cell.angle_gamma   90.00
#
_symmetry.space_group_name_H-M   'P 1'
#
loop_
_entity.id
_entity.type
_entity.pdbx_description
1 polymer ?
#
loop_
_entity_poly.entity_id
_entity_poly.type
_entity_poly.pdbx_seq_one_letter_code
_entity_poly.pdbx_strand_id
1 'polypeptide(L)' 'MRKVLLAGSTSPWLREQATRRAFVRKSVSRFMPGEKIDDALTAAATLKPQGITTILT' A
#
# COMPACT_ATOMS: atom_id res chain seq x y z
N MET A 1 -10.79 -19.88 0.04
CA MET A 1 -9.99 -18.68 -0.34
C MET A 1 -9.47 -17.89 0.85
N ARG A 2 -10.30 -17.46 1.82
CA ARG A 2 -9.87 -16.66 2.99
C ARG A 2 -8.65 -17.21 3.74
N LYS A 3 -8.63 -18.52 4.05
CA LYS A 3 -7.53 -19.16 4.79
C LYS A 3 -6.20 -19.12 4.04
N VAL A 4 -6.23 -19.23 2.70
CA VAL A 4 -5.02 -19.21 1.86
C VAL A 4 -4.46 -17.80 1.77
N LEU A 5 -5.32 -16.78 1.62
CA LEU A 5 -4.90 -15.37 1.64
C LEU A 5 -4.30 -14.98 3.01
N LEU A 6 -4.92 -15.43 4.10
CA LEU A 6 -4.39 -15.23 5.45
C LEU A 6 -3.04 -15.91 5.64
N ALA A 7 -2.93 -17.20 5.27
CA ALA A 7 -1.69 -17.95 5.39
C ALA A 7 -0.55 -17.31 4.56
N GLY A 8 -0.86 -16.82 3.36
CA GLY A 8 0.08 -16.08 2.54
C GLY A 8 0.51 -14.76 3.19
N SER A 9 -0.43 -13.97 3.72
CA SER A 9 -0.13 -12.70 4.39
C SER A 9 0.70 -12.86 5.66
N THR A 10 0.62 -14.00 6.34
CA THR A 10 1.40 -14.29 7.56
C THR A 10 2.75 -14.94 7.27
N SER A 11 3.04 -15.32 6.03
CA SER A 11 4.29 -16.01 5.68
C SER A 11 5.46 -15.03 5.60
N PRO A 12 6.50 -15.15 6.44
CA PRO A 12 7.68 -14.27 6.40
C PRO A 12 8.44 -14.39 5.08
N TRP A 13 8.54 -15.60 4.53
CA TRP A 13 9.17 -15.87 3.25
C TRP A 13 8.43 -15.19 2.09
N LEU A 14 7.09 -15.26 2.09
CA LEU A 14 6.29 -14.58 1.07
C LEU A 14 6.39 -13.06 1.22
N ARG A 15 6.42 -12.54 2.45
CA ARG A 15 6.60 -11.11 2.72
C ARG A 15 7.91 -10.59 2.15
N GLU A 16 9.04 -11.25 2.44
CA GLU A 16 10.35 -10.86 1.92
C GLU A 16 10.45 -10.95 0.41
N GLN A 17 9.91 -12.02 -0.18
CA GLN A 17 9.96 -12.20 -1.63
C GLN A 17 8.98 -11.27 -2.36
N ALA A 18 7.85 -10.94 -1.75
CA ALA A 18 6.85 -10.03 -2.31
C ALA A 18 7.36 -8.59 -2.31
N THR A 19 7.93 -8.08 -1.19
CA THR A 19 8.45 -6.71 -1.13
C THR A 19 9.60 -6.44 -2.12
N ARG A 20 10.34 -7.49 -2.52
CA ARG A 20 11.38 -7.39 -3.55
C ARG A 20 10.83 -7.27 -4.99
N ARG A 21 9.57 -7.61 -5.23
CA ARG A 21 8.97 -7.57 -6.58
C ARG A 21 8.38 -6.19 -6.89
N ALA A 22 8.80 -5.59 -7.99
CA ALA A 22 8.32 -4.28 -8.43
C ALA A 22 6.79 -4.19 -8.61
N PHE A 23 6.14 -5.28 -9.05
CA PHE A 23 4.67 -5.35 -9.15
C PHE A 23 3.98 -5.20 -7.78
N VAL A 24 4.53 -5.80 -6.73
CA VAL A 24 3.98 -5.71 -5.38
C VAL A 24 4.15 -4.29 -4.86
N ARG A 25 5.35 -3.71 -5.03
CA ARG A 25 5.61 -2.31 -4.65
C ARG A 25 4.66 -1.34 -5.35
N LYS A 26 4.41 -1.51 -6.66
CA LYS A 26 3.48 -0.69 -7.45
C LYS A 26 2.02 -0.89 -7.03
N SER A 27 1.65 -2.10 -6.64
CA SER A 27 0.31 -2.40 -6.14
C SER A 27 0.10 -1.75 -4.77
N VAL A 28 1.06 -1.91 -3.85
CA VAL A 28 1.03 -1.28 -2.52
C VAL A 28 1.00 0.23 -2.64
N SER A 29 1.80 0.86 -3.50
CA SER A 29 1.81 2.32 -3.65
C SER A 29 0.49 2.91 -4.13
N ARG A 30 -0.40 2.11 -4.73
CA ARG A 30 -1.74 2.55 -5.13
C ARG A 30 -2.72 2.58 -3.95
N PHE A 31 -2.48 1.79 -2.92
CA PHE A 31 -3.33 1.69 -1.73
C PHE A 31 -2.72 2.36 -0.50
N MET A 32 -1.39 2.43 -0.41
CA MET A 32 -0.62 3.04 0.66
C MET A 32 0.35 4.06 0.05
N PRO A 33 0.16 5.36 0.31
CA PRO A 33 0.95 6.42 -0.32
C PRO A 33 2.44 6.37 0.08
N GLY A 34 2.74 5.74 1.21
CA GLY A 34 4.09 5.43 1.70
C GLY A 34 4.04 4.97 3.15
N GLU A 35 5.19 4.91 3.81
CA GLU A 35 5.30 4.55 5.24
C GLU A 35 5.45 5.78 6.14
N LYS A 36 5.71 6.96 5.56
CA LYS A 36 5.86 8.21 6.30
C LYS A 36 4.61 9.08 6.17
N ILE A 37 4.44 9.96 7.16
CA ILE A 37 3.34 10.92 7.16
C ILE A 37 3.44 11.90 5.97
N ASP A 38 4.65 12.29 5.59
CA ASP A 38 4.91 13.15 4.42
C ASP A 38 4.44 12.51 3.11
N ASP A 39 4.62 11.18 2.97
CA ASP A 39 4.15 10.45 1.79
C ASP A 39 2.63 10.52 1.69
N ALA A 40 1.95 10.37 2.83
CA ALA A 40 0.50 10.42 2.92
C ALA A 40 -0.06 11.81 2.64
N LEU A 41 0.57 12.87 3.16
CA LEU A 41 0.21 14.26 2.88
C LEU A 41 0.45 14.63 1.41
N THR A 42 1.56 14.17 0.83
CA THR A 42 1.87 14.38 -0.59
C THR A 42 0.80 13.73 -1.48
N ALA A 43 0.44 12.47 -1.20
CA ALA A 43 -0.62 11.80 -1.94
C ALA A 43 -1.98 12.50 -1.78
N ALA A 44 -2.35 12.92 -0.57
CA ALA A 44 -3.56 13.70 -0.33
C ALA A 44 -3.58 15.00 -1.15
N ALA A 45 -2.43 15.68 -1.25
CA ALA A 45 -2.28 16.88 -2.07
C ALA A 45 -2.47 16.61 -3.57
N THR A 46 -2.09 15.43 -4.07
CA THR A 46 -2.36 15.04 -5.48
C THR A 46 -3.82 14.67 -5.76
N LEU A 47 -4.54 14.21 -4.73
CA LEU A 47 -5.95 13.82 -4.82
C LEU A 47 -6.90 15.03 -4.69
N LYS A 48 -6.47 16.07 -3.96
CA LYS A 48 -7.26 17.29 -3.76
C LYS A 48 -7.70 18.00 -5.06
N PRO A 49 -6.83 18.21 -6.08
CA PRO A 49 -7.25 18.77 -7.37
C PRO A 49 -8.27 17.91 -8.14
N GLN A 50 -8.34 16.62 -7.83
CA GLN A 50 -9.29 15.68 -8.44
C GLN A 50 -10.64 15.67 -7.71
N GLY A 51 -10.82 16.50 -6.68
CA GLY A 51 -12.04 16.53 -5.85
C GLY A 51 -12.20 15.32 -4.93
N ILE A 52 -11.14 14.51 -4.75
CA ILE A 52 -11.19 13.29 -3.95
C ILE A 52 -10.83 13.65 -2.51
N THR A 53 -11.78 13.47 -1.59
CA THR A 53 -11.56 13.68 -0.16
C THR A 53 -10.67 12.56 0.39
N THR A 54 -9.60 12.92 1.09
CA THR A 54 -8.65 11.97 1.67
C THR A 54 -8.83 11.92 3.19
N ILE A 55 -8.90 10.71 3.74
CA ILE A 55 -8.95 10.47 5.19
C ILE A 55 -7.62 9.82 5.60
N LEU A 56 -6.96 10.41 6.58
CA LEU A 56 -5.73 9.91 7.19
C LEU A 56 -6.12 9.30 8.55
N THR A 57 -5.72 8.06 8.81
CA THR A 57 -5.98 7.32 10.07
C THR A 57 -4.72 6.70 10.63
#